data_AF-A0A7X6V263-F1
#
_entry.id   AF-A0A7X6V263-F1
#
_cell.length_a   1.000
_cell.length_b   1.000
_cell.length_c   1.000
_cell.angle_alpha   90.00
_cell.angle_beta   90.00
_cell.angle_gamma   90.00
#
_symmetry.space_group_name_H-M   'P 1'
#
loop_
_entity.id
_entity.type
_entity.pdbx_description
1 polymer ?
#
loop_
_entity_poly.entity_id
_entity_poly.type
_entity_poly.pdbx_seq_one_letter_code
_entity_poly.pdbx_strand_id
1 'polypeptide(L)'
;MKAHPAFASIEFNSVPSGIFAADALLKKSPISMIRSGTIGSGRYLILLAGTTASVEEAHQEALFHGGLQVADDAFLPDIHPALYEAVLGNVRKMGAGPLLVLETPTVSCNLQAIEAALKGVPVELIEFRAGDPRMDGRGLAILQGDLYDVEAAQEIALATLETRGIPAQYRILTSPHDALLTQISVSTRFDLAQSVALEGETAS
;
A
#
# COMPACT_ATOMS: atom_id res chain seq x y z
N MET A 1 -15.07 -19.17 -8.18
CA MET A 1 -14.77 -17.72 -8.16
C MET A 1 -13.27 -17.58 -8.07
N LYS A 2 -12.63 -16.66 -8.82
CA LYS A 2 -11.21 -16.36 -8.56
C LYS A 2 -11.08 -16.02 -7.07
N ALA A 3 -10.06 -16.57 -6.41
CA ALA A 3 -9.86 -16.36 -4.97
C ALA A 3 -9.63 -14.88 -4.65
N HIS A 4 -9.14 -14.10 -5.62
CA HIS A 4 -8.87 -12.67 -5.45
C HIS A 4 -9.67 -11.86 -6.47
N PRO A 5 -10.51 -10.91 -6.00
CA PRO A 5 -11.36 -10.08 -6.84
C PRO A 5 -10.56 -8.95 -7.51
N ALA A 6 -11.17 -8.28 -8.48
CA ALA A 6 -10.67 -6.96 -8.87
C ALA A 6 -10.74 -6.02 -7.66
N PHE A 7 -9.81 -5.08 -7.59
CA PHE A 7 -9.68 -4.13 -6.49
C PHE A 7 -9.52 -2.72 -7.05
N ALA A 8 -10.03 -1.72 -6.35
CA ALA A 8 -9.72 -0.33 -6.66
C ALA A 8 -9.52 0.50 -5.40
N SER A 9 -8.67 1.52 -5.52
CA SER A 9 -8.54 2.60 -4.56
C SER A 9 -8.83 3.94 -5.23
N ILE A 10 -9.54 4.83 -4.53
CA ILE A 10 -9.69 6.22 -4.93
C ILE A 10 -9.39 7.11 -3.74
N GLU A 11 -8.52 8.10 -3.94
CA GLU A 11 -8.19 9.12 -2.96
C GLU A 11 -8.74 10.47 -3.37
N PHE A 12 -9.24 11.23 -2.39
CA PHE A 12 -9.80 12.56 -2.61
C PHE A 12 -9.12 13.58 -1.70
N ASN A 13 -8.88 14.77 -2.22
CA ASN A 13 -8.38 15.94 -1.48
C ASN A 13 -9.45 16.58 -0.57
N SER A 14 -10.70 16.14 -0.69
CA SER A 14 -11.86 16.68 0.04
C SER A 14 -12.69 15.55 0.63
N VAL A 15 -12.88 15.57 1.95
CA VAL A 15 -13.71 14.59 2.67
C VAL A 15 -15.18 14.62 2.21
N PRO A 16 -15.86 15.78 2.09
CA PRO A 16 -17.22 15.81 1.55
C PRO A 16 -17.33 15.20 0.15
N SER A 17 -16.35 15.47 -0.72
CA SER A 17 -16.33 14.94 -2.08
C SER A 17 -16.12 13.42 -2.09
N GLY A 18 -15.22 12.91 -1.24
CA GLY A 18 -15.00 11.48 -1.08
C GLY A 18 -16.23 10.75 -0.55
N ILE A 19 -16.93 11.30 0.45
CA ILE A 19 -18.18 10.72 0.97
C ILE A 19 -19.28 10.71 -0.10
N PHE A 20 -19.41 11.79 -0.87
CA PHE A 20 -20.38 11.87 -1.96
C PHE A 20 -20.08 10.84 -3.07
N ALA A 21 -18.81 10.72 -3.48
CA ALA A 21 -18.38 9.71 -4.45
C ALA A 21 -18.60 8.28 -3.93
N ALA A 22 -18.35 8.03 -2.64
CA ALA A 22 -18.60 6.74 -2.00
C ALA A 22 -20.07 6.33 -2.05
N ASP A 23 -21.00 7.26 -1.82
CA ASP A 23 -22.44 7.00 -1.94
C ASP A 23 -22.84 6.70 -3.39
N ALA A 24 -22.31 7.46 -4.35
CA ALA A 24 -22.61 7.28 -5.77
C ALA A 24 -22.11 5.93 -6.32
N LEU A 25 -20.85 5.57 -6.04
CA LEU A 25 -20.27 4.32 -6.54
C LEU A 25 -20.96 3.08 -5.95
N LEU A 26 -21.42 3.14 -4.70
CA LEU A 26 -22.15 2.04 -4.04
C LEU A 26 -23.52 1.81 -4.67
N LYS A 27 -24.15 2.86 -5.21
CA LYS A 27 -25.43 2.78 -5.93
C LYS A 27 -25.25 2.33 -7.38
N LYS A 28 -24.05 2.47 -7.94
CA LYS A 28 -23.78 2.19 -9.34
C LYS A 28 -23.73 0.70 -9.67
N SER A 29 -23.06 -0.08 -8.81
CA SER A 29 -22.64 -1.44 -9.16
C SER A 29 -22.51 -2.32 -7.92
N PRO A 30 -22.82 -3.63 -8.02
CA PRO A 30 -22.73 -4.56 -6.89
C PRO A 30 -21.27 -4.86 -6.54
N ILE A 31 -20.68 -4.01 -5.69
CA ILE A 31 -19.31 -4.14 -5.17
C ILE A 31 -19.31 -4.39 -3.65
N SER A 32 -18.17 -4.84 -3.13
CA SER A 32 -17.87 -4.86 -1.71
C SER A 32 -17.04 -3.65 -1.33
N MET A 33 -17.54 -2.82 -0.42
CA MET A 33 -16.75 -1.76 0.21
C MET A 33 -15.79 -2.43 1.20
N ILE A 34 -14.48 -2.36 0.91
CA ILE A 34 -13.45 -2.93 1.78
C ILE A 34 -13.18 -1.99 2.95
N ARG A 35 -12.99 -0.70 2.65
CA ARG A 35 -12.76 0.34 3.66
C ARG A 35 -12.99 1.71 3.03
N SER A 36 -13.57 2.64 3.79
CA SER A 36 -13.56 4.05 3.43
C SER A 36 -13.37 4.93 4.66
N GLY A 37 -12.67 6.05 4.51
CA GLY A 37 -12.43 6.93 5.65
C GLY A 37 -11.41 8.02 5.38
N THR A 38 -11.28 8.90 6.36
CA THR A 38 -10.26 9.96 6.36
C THR A 38 -8.87 9.38 6.59
N ILE A 39 -7.89 9.85 5.84
CA ILE A 39 -6.47 9.50 5.99
C ILE A 39 -5.67 10.77 6.30
N GLY A 40 -4.34 10.66 6.46
CA GLY A 40 -3.49 11.83 6.69
C GLY A 40 -3.64 12.91 5.60
N SER A 41 -3.24 14.14 5.91
CA SER A 41 -3.42 15.32 5.05
C SER A 41 -4.88 15.74 4.82
N GLY A 42 -5.83 15.23 5.59
CA GLY A 42 -7.26 15.56 5.43
C GLY A 42 -7.88 14.95 4.16
N ARG A 43 -7.23 13.97 3.55
CA ARG A 43 -7.75 13.23 2.40
C ARG A 43 -8.80 12.20 2.81
N TYR A 44 -9.56 11.71 1.83
CA TYR A 44 -10.48 10.60 1.98
C TYR A 44 -10.06 9.46 1.06
N LEU A 45 -9.99 8.23 1.58
CA LEU A 45 -9.65 7.04 0.82
C LEU A 45 -10.87 6.11 0.74
N ILE A 46 -11.08 5.54 -0.44
CA ILE A 46 -12.05 4.47 -0.69
C ILE A 46 -11.27 3.28 -1.21
N LEU A 47 -11.53 2.10 -0.64
CA LEU A 47 -11.03 0.80 -1.09
C LEU A 47 -12.22 -0.11 -1.37
N LEU A 48 -12.28 -0.68 -2.56
CA LEU A 48 -13.40 -1.50 -3.00
C LEU A 48 -12.93 -2.74 -3.76
N ALA A 49 -13.76 -3.78 -3.80
CA ALA A 49 -13.46 -5.01 -4.49
C ALA A 49 -14.72 -5.69 -5.06
N GLY A 50 -14.54 -6.58 -6.05
CA GLY A 50 -15.64 -7.31 -6.67
C GLY A 50 -15.26 -7.96 -8.00
N THR A 51 -16.25 -8.18 -8.87
CA THR A 51 -15.95 -8.60 -10.25
C THR A 51 -15.26 -7.45 -10.99
N THR A 52 -14.43 -7.77 -11.98
CA THR A 52 -13.69 -6.76 -12.77
C THR A 52 -14.63 -5.71 -13.36
N ALA A 53 -15.72 -6.13 -14.01
CA ALA A 53 -16.70 -5.21 -14.57
C ALA A 53 -17.38 -4.35 -13.50
N SER A 54 -17.81 -4.97 -12.38
CA SER A 54 -18.48 -4.24 -11.30
C SER A 54 -17.58 -3.18 -10.66
N VAL A 55 -16.32 -3.53 -10.42
CA VAL A 55 -15.31 -2.63 -9.84
C VAL A 55 -14.98 -1.51 -10.80
N GLU A 56 -14.79 -1.80 -12.08
CA GLU A 56 -14.51 -0.80 -13.11
C GLU A 56 -15.64 0.22 -13.21
N GLU A 57 -16.90 -0.22 -13.26
CA GLU A 57 -18.06 0.68 -13.30
C GLU A 57 -18.16 1.56 -12.05
N ALA A 58 -18.00 0.99 -10.85
CA ALA A 58 -18.01 1.75 -9.60
C ALA A 58 -16.84 2.75 -9.52
N HIS A 59 -15.65 2.33 -9.96
CA HIS A 59 -14.46 3.16 -9.99
C HIS A 59 -14.67 4.39 -10.88
N GLN A 60 -15.15 4.20 -12.11
CA GLN A 60 -15.43 5.31 -13.03
C GLN A 60 -16.51 6.27 -12.49
N GLU A 61 -17.53 5.76 -11.78
CA GLU A 61 -18.54 6.60 -11.13
C GLU A 61 -17.94 7.48 -10.02
N ALA A 62 -17.03 6.90 -9.21
CA ALA A 62 -16.32 7.63 -8.16
C ALA A 62 -15.44 8.74 -8.74
N LEU A 63 -14.71 8.45 -9.84
CA LEU A 63 -13.89 9.43 -10.54
C LEU A 63 -14.74 10.57 -11.13
N PHE A 64 -15.87 10.23 -11.74
CA PHE A 64 -16.79 11.20 -12.32
C PHE A 64 -17.32 12.18 -11.25
N HIS A 65 -17.81 11.68 -10.12
CA HIS A 65 -18.31 12.52 -9.04
C HIS A 65 -17.21 13.20 -8.21
N GLY A 66 -16.01 12.62 -8.19
CA GLY A 66 -14.82 13.21 -7.58
C GLY A 66 -14.32 14.44 -8.32
N GLY A 67 -14.30 14.37 -9.66
CA GLY A 67 -13.82 15.45 -10.53
C GLY A 67 -12.44 15.96 -10.10
N LEU A 68 -12.31 17.27 -9.95
CA LEU A 68 -11.07 17.94 -9.54
C LEU A 68 -10.59 17.60 -8.11
N GLN A 69 -11.41 16.91 -7.32
CA GLN A 69 -11.07 16.51 -5.96
C GLN A 69 -10.42 15.13 -5.90
N VAL A 70 -10.36 14.38 -7.00
CA VAL A 70 -9.58 13.14 -7.05
C VAL A 70 -8.09 13.49 -6.93
N ALA A 71 -7.45 12.93 -5.91
CA ALA A 71 -6.02 13.09 -5.66
C ALA A 71 -5.19 12.05 -6.43
N ASP A 72 -5.63 10.80 -6.41
CA ASP A 72 -5.03 9.68 -7.12
C ASP A 72 -6.00 8.49 -7.10
N ASP A 73 -5.78 7.51 -7.95
CA ASP A 73 -6.58 6.30 -8.05
C ASP A 73 -5.74 5.09 -8.50
N ALA A 74 -6.27 3.90 -8.25
CA ALA A 74 -5.75 2.66 -8.78
C ALA A 74 -6.87 1.69 -9.07
N PHE A 75 -6.81 1.06 -10.24
CA PHE A 75 -7.65 -0.08 -10.60
C PHE A 75 -6.77 -1.29 -10.89
N LEU A 76 -6.95 -2.36 -10.11
CA LEU A 76 -6.23 -3.62 -10.20
C LEU A 76 -7.22 -4.71 -10.63
N PRO A 77 -7.25 -5.11 -11.92
CA PRO A 77 -8.22 -6.10 -12.42
C PRO A 77 -8.10 -7.49 -11.77
N ASP A 78 -6.95 -7.78 -11.17
CA ASP A 78 -6.61 -9.07 -10.55
C ASP A 78 -5.52 -8.82 -9.50
N ILE A 79 -5.90 -8.41 -8.28
CA ILE A 79 -4.93 -8.04 -7.23
C ILE A 79 -4.13 -9.25 -6.72
N HIS A 80 -2.85 -9.07 -6.42
CA HIS A 80 -2.03 -10.09 -5.81
C HIS A 80 -2.57 -10.45 -4.39
N PRO A 81 -2.71 -11.74 -4.05
CA PRO A 81 -3.26 -12.19 -2.77
C PRO A 81 -2.62 -11.51 -1.56
N ALA A 82 -1.28 -11.45 -1.53
CA ALA A 82 -0.54 -10.87 -0.42
C ALA A 82 -0.81 -9.36 -0.26
N LEU A 83 -1.02 -8.65 -1.37
CA LEU A 83 -1.35 -7.22 -1.31
C LEU A 83 -2.76 -6.99 -0.79
N TYR A 84 -3.73 -7.80 -1.26
CA TYR A 84 -5.10 -7.75 -0.75
C TYR A 84 -5.15 -7.94 0.76
N GLU A 85 -4.49 -8.98 1.28
CA GLU A 85 -4.41 -9.25 2.72
C GLU A 85 -3.71 -8.10 3.49
N ALA A 86 -2.60 -7.58 2.95
CA ALA A 86 -1.85 -6.51 3.60
C ALA A 86 -2.66 -5.21 3.71
N VAL A 87 -3.45 -4.88 2.68
CA VAL A 87 -4.36 -3.73 2.69
C VAL A 87 -5.47 -3.85 3.74
N LEU A 88 -5.92 -5.08 4.04
CA LEU A 88 -6.84 -5.32 5.15
C LEU A 88 -6.20 -5.08 6.53
N GLY A 89 -4.88 -4.93 6.60
CA GLY A 89 -4.10 -4.70 7.81
C GLY A 89 -3.37 -5.95 8.30
N ASN A 90 -3.35 -7.03 7.51
CA ASN A 90 -2.58 -8.22 7.86
C ASN A 90 -1.10 -7.98 7.59
N VAL A 91 -0.28 -8.07 8.63
CA VAL A 91 1.17 -7.94 8.54
C VAL A 91 1.82 -9.30 8.62
N ARG A 92 2.89 -9.51 7.86
CA ARG A 92 3.71 -10.72 7.97
C ARG A 92 4.83 -10.47 8.96
N LYS A 93 5.24 -11.53 9.65
CA LYS A 93 6.43 -11.47 10.49
C LYS A 93 7.66 -11.37 9.61
N MET A 94 8.46 -10.33 9.82
CA MET A 94 9.73 -10.14 9.15
C MET A 94 10.73 -11.26 9.52
N GLY A 95 11.41 -11.80 8.52
CA GLY A 95 12.54 -12.72 8.68
C GLY A 95 13.88 -11.99 8.70
N ALA A 96 14.96 -12.77 8.62
CA ALA A 96 16.31 -12.25 8.37
C ALA A 96 16.51 -11.97 6.88
N GLY A 97 17.36 -11.00 6.55
CA GLY A 97 17.80 -10.74 5.18
C GLY A 97 17.39 -9.37 4.62
N PRO A 98 17.65 -9.15 3.32
CA PRO A 98 17.47 -7.86 2.67
C PRO A 98 16.02 -7.35 2.70
N LEU A 99 15.87 -6.02 2.77
CA LEU A 99 14.58 -5.35 2.72
C LEU A 99 14.57 -4.24 1.66
N LEU A 100 13.43 -4.06 0.99
CA LEU A 100 13.09 -2.81 0.31
C LEU A 100 12.04 -2.08 1.14
N VAL A 101 12.33 -0.83 1.48
CA VAL A 101 11.35 0.11 2.04
C VAL A 101 10.99 1.11 0.95
N LEU A 102 9.70 1.21 0.62
CA LEU A 102 9.18 2.10 -0.42
C LEU A 102 8.05 2.97 0.13
N GLU A 103 8.21 4.28 0.03
CA GLU A 103 7.21 5.28 0.37
C GLU A 103 6.84 6.11 -0.87
N THR A 104 5.54 6.37 -1.03
CA THR A 104 4.99 7.15 -2.14
C THR A 104 4.00 8.23 -1.66
N PRO A 105 3.74 9.29 -2.45
CA PRO A 105 2.88 10.41 -2.04
C PRO A 105 1.43 10.02 -1.72
N THR A 106 0.93 8.96 -2.35
CA THR A 106 -0.44 8.45 -2.19
C THR A 106 -0.40 6.95 -1.94
N VAL A 107 -1.49 6.41 -1.38
CA VAL A 107 -1.67 4.97 -1.18
C VAL A 107 -1.87 4.27 -2.53
N SER A 108 -2.58 4.92 -3.45
CA SER A 108 -3.00 4.36 -4.73
C SER A 108 -1.83 4.09 -5.67
N CYS A 109 -0.87 5.01 -5.79
CA CYS A 109 0.34 4.73 -6.56
C CYS A 109 1.25 3.68 -5.87
N ASN A 110 1.26 3.60 -4.53
CA ASN A 110 1.96 2.53 -3.82
C ASN A 110 1.37 1.15 -4.16
N LEU A 111 0.03 1.04 -4.15
CA LEU A 111 -0.68 -0.18 -4.53
C LEU A 111 -0.25 -0.67 -5.90
N GLN A 112 -0.23 0.22 -6.91
CA GLN A 112 0.16 -0.15 -8.26
C GLN A 112 1.63 -0.59 -8.35
N ALA A 113 2.53 0.12 -7.69
CA ALA A 113 3.96 -0.21 -7.69
C ALA A 113 4.25 -1.56 -7.03
N ILE A 114 3.62 -1.82 -5.87
CA ILE A 114 3.80 -3.07 -5.12
C ILE A 114 3.11 -4.24 -5.79
N GLU A 115 1.95 -4.03 -6.41
CA GLU A 115 1.28 -5.04 -7.24
C GLU A 115 2.19 -5.50 -8.39
N ALA A 116 2.82 -4.56 -9.09
CA ALA A 116 3.74 -4.86 -10.17
C ALA A 116 4.97 -5.64 -9.66
N ALA A 117 5.56 -5.21 -8.55
CA ALA A 117 6.71 -5.89 -7.94
C ALA A 117 6.37 -7.34 -7.52
N LEU A 118 5.28 -7.55 -6.80
CA LEU A 118 4.84 -8.87 -6.34
C LEU A 118 4.51 -9.84 -7.48
N LYS A 119 4.04 -9.31 -8.62
CA LYS A 119 3.79 -10.12 -9.82
C LYS A 119 5.04 -10.36 -10.66
N GLY A 120 6.05 -9.51 -10.52
CA GLY A 120 7.27 -9.58 -11.32
C GLY A 120 8.33 -10.50 -10.73
N VAL A 121 8.46 -10.53 -9.40
CA VAL A 121 9.54 -11.24 -8.70
C VAL A 121 9.06 -11.87 -7.38
N PRO A 122 9.70 -12.95 -6.92
CA PRO A 122 9.26 -13.72 -5.74
C PRO A 122 9.67 -13.06 -4.41
N VAL A 123 9.20 -11.84 -4.16
CA VAL A 123 9.38 -11.13 -2.88
C VAL A 123 8.15 -11.26 -1.99
N GLU A 124 8.35 -11.16 -0.68
CA GLU A 124 7.28 -11.15 0.31
C GLU A 124 6.92 -9.72 0.72
N LEU A 125 5.63 -9.40 0.74
CA LEU A 125 5.11 -8.16 1.33
C LEU A 125 4.96 -8.32 2.83
N ILE A 126 5.79 -7.60 3.59
CA ILE A 126 5.84 -7.65 5.05
C ILE A 126 4.81 -6.73 5.68
N GLU A 127 4.79 -5.48 5.24
CA GLU A 127 3.86 -4.45 5.71
C GLU A 127 3.39 -3.61 4.52
N PHE A 128 2.09 -3.29 4.51
CA PHE A 128 1.51 -2.26 3.64
C PHE A 128 0.64 -1.34 4.49
N ARG A 129 0.95 -0.04 4.52
CA ARG A 129 0.17 0.93 5.28
C ARG A 129 -0.72 1.75 4.35
N ALA A 130 -1.97 1.33 4.26
CA ALA A 130 -3.03 2.08 3.59
C ALA A 130 -3.64 3.11 4.54
N GLY A 131 -3.45 4.39 4.25
CA GLY A 131 -4.27 5.45 4.84
C GLY A 131 -4.00 5.76 6.31
N ASP A 132 -2.76 5.55 6.77
CA ASP A 132 -2.39 5.86 8.14
C ASP A 132 -2.56 7.37 8.43
N PRO A 133 -3.36 7.77 9.43
CA PRO A 133 -3.57 9.18 9.78
C PRO A 133 -2.27 9.93 10.12
N ARG A 134 -1.22 9.20 10.53
CA ARG A 134 0.08 9.74 10.97
C ARG A 134 1.11 9.84 9.85
N MET A 135 0.76 9.44 8.61
CA MET A 135 1.69 9.42 7.47
C MET A 135 1.37 10.45 6.38
N ASP A 136 0.60 11.49 6.68
CA ASP A 136 0.26 12.54 5.69
C ASP A 136 -0.42 11.96 4.41
N GLY A 137 -1.07 10.81 4.56
CA GLY A 137 -1.73 10.07 3.48
C GLY A 137 -0.78 9.36 2.50
N ARG A 138 0.52 9.31 2.81
CA ARG A 138 1.51 8.56 2.02
C ARG A 138 1.27 7.06 2.13
N GLY A 139 1.62 6.33 1.08
CA GLY A 139 1.68 4.87 1.10
C GLY A 139 3.06 4.40 1.53
N LEU A 140 3.13 3.38 2.39
CA LEU A 140 4.37 2.70 2.77
C LEU A 140 4.23 1.21 2.53
N ALA A 141 5.25 0.62 1.93
CA ALA A 141 5.40 -0.81 1.81
C ALA A 141 6.81 -1.26 2.19
N ILE A 142 6.89 -2.45 2.77
CA ILE A 142 8.14 -3.15 3.07
C ILE A 142 8.10 -4.51 2.41
N LEU A 143 9.06 -4.77 1.53
CA LEU A 143 9.27 -6.05 0.87
C LEU A 143 10.53 -6.73 1.42
N GLN A 144 10.52 -8.05 1.48
CA GLN A 144 11.66 -8.89 1.87
C GLN A 144 11.85 -10.03 0.86
N GLY A 145 13.08 -10.47 0.70
CA GLY A 145 13.42 -11.61 -0.16
C GLY A 145 14.93 -11.76 -0.29
N ASP A 146 15.36 -12.53 -1.28
CA ASP A 146 16.77 -12.57 -1.67
C ASP A 146 17.20 -11.21 -2.25
N LEU A 147 18.48 -10.86 -2.10
CA LEU A 147 18.96 -9.51 -2.45
C LEU A 147 18.66 -9.14 -3.91
N TYR A 148 18.89 -10.07 -4.84
CA TYR A 148 18.65 -9.84 -6.26
C TYR A 148 17.15 -9.69 -6.58
N ASP A 149 16.26 -10.39 -5.85
CA ASP A 149 14.81 -10.25 -6.01
C ASP A 149 14.31 -8.92 -5.44
N VAL A 150 14.89 -8.46 -4.32
CA VAL A 150 14.61 -7.15 -3.72
C VAL A 150 15.07 -6.01 -4.63
N GLU A 151 16.25 -6.13 -5.25
CA GLU A 151 16.76 -5.16 -6.23
C GLU A 151 15.87 -5.11 -7.49
N ALA A 152 15.47 -6.27 -8.02
CA ALA A 152 14.55 -6.33 -9.16
C ALA A 152 13.14 -5.82 -8.82
N ALA A 153 12.63 -6.10 -7.61
CA ALA A 153 11.36 -5.57 -7.12
C ALA A 153 11.38 -4.03 -7.09
N GLN A 154 12.50 -3.44 -6.64
CA GLN A 154 12.71 -2.00 -6.67
C GLN A 154 12.62 -1.46 -8.10
N GLU A 155 13.35 -2.05 -9.05
CA GLU A 155 13.33 -1.60 -10.45
C GLU A 155 11.92 -1.61 -11.04
N ILE A 156 11.16 -2.69 -10.83
CA ILE A 156 9.78 -2.84 -11.31
C ILE A 156 8.85 -1.80 -10.68
N ALA A 157 8.94 -1.62 -9.36
CA ALA A 157 8.13 -0.66 -8.63
C ALA A 157 8.42 0.78 -9.08
N LEU A 158 9.70 1.15 -9.21
CA LEU A 158 10.11 2.50 -9.63
C LEU A 158 9.74 2.77 -11.08
N ALA A 159 9.93 1.82 -12.00
CA ALA A 159 9.50 1.98 -13.38
C ALA A 159 7.98 2.24 -13.47
N THR A 160 7.18 1.56 -12.65
CA THR A 160 5.73 1.78 -12.55
C THR A 160 5.38 3.22 -12.15
N LEU A 161 6.14 3.80 -11.22
CA LEU A 161 5.93 5.18 -10.75
C LEU A 161 6.47 6.24 -11.73
N GLU A 162 7.61 5.97 -12.35
CA GLU A 162 8.26 6.85 -13.33
C GLU A 162 7.41 7.07 -14.57
N THR A 163 6.74 6.02 -15.07
CA THR A 163 5.81 6.16 -16.22
C THR A 163 4.66 7.14 -15.95
N ARG A 164 4.35 7.40 -14.68
CA ARG A 164 3.33 8.33 -14.22
C ARG A 164 3.90 9.66 -13.70
N GLY A 165 5.24 9.82 -13.72
CA GLY A 165 5.92 11.01 -13.19
C GLY A 165 5.81 11.15 -11.67
N ILE A 166 5.61 10.06 -10.94
CA ILE A 166 5.39 10.08 -9.50
C ILE A 166 6.72 9.94 -8.75
N PRO A 167 7.09 10.89 -7.87
CA PRO A 167 8.31 10.77 -7.08
C PRO A 167 8.14 9.70 -5.99
N ALA A 168 9.17 8.89 -5.77
CA ALA A 168 9.21 7.87 -4.72
C ALA A 168 10.40 8.06 -3.80
N GLN A 169 10.24 7.73 -2.52
CA GLN A 169 11.35 7.62 -1.57
C GLN A 169 11.55 6.14 -1.24
N TYR A 170 12.78 5.65 -1.36
CA TYR A 170 13.05 4.24 -1.13
C TYR A 170 14.46 3.98 -0.60
N ARG A 171 14.64 2.86 0.09
CA ARG A 171 15.94 2.34 0.51
C ARG A 171 15.94 0.82 0.48
N ILE A 172 17.02 0.24 -0.04
CA ILE A 172 17.35 -1.16 0.18
C ILE A 172 18.29 -1.25 1.38
N LEU A 173 17.95 -2.14 2.31
CA LEU A 173 18.81 -2.54 3.41
C LEU A 173 19.32 -3.94 3.08
N THR A 174 20.57 -4.07 2.65
CA THR A 174 21.13 -5.35 2.20
C THR A 174 21.41 -6.33 3.34
N SER A 175 21.77 -5.81 4.51
CA SER A 175 21.99 -6.58 5.74
C SER A 175 21.49 -5.77 6.94
N PRO A 176 20.17 -5.69 7.16
CA PRO A 176 19.60 -4.95 8.29
C PRO A 176 20.07 -5.54 9.63
N HIS A 177 20.34 -4.69 10.61
CA HIS A 177 20.73 -5.12 11.96
C HIS A 177 19.57 -5.86 12.66
N ASP A 178 19.86 -6.97 13.36
CA ASP A 178 18.85 -7.84 13.98
C ASP A 178 17.91 -7.12 14.95
N ALA A 179 18.45 -6.19 15.75
CA ALA A 179 17.65 -5.38 16.65
C ALA A 179 16.64 -4.48 15.90
N LEU A 180 17.03 -3.94 14.74
CA LEU A 180 16.10 -3.19 13.89
C LEU A 180 15.02 -4.13 13.35
N LEU A 181 15.41 -5.27 12.77
CA LEU A 181 14.47 -6.29 12.29
C LEU A 181 13.47 -6.70 13.38
N THR A 182 13.94 -6.85 14.62
CA THR A 182 13.10 -7.14 15.78
C THR A 182 12.10 -6.00 16.05
N GLN A 183 12.56 -4.75 16.07
CA GLN A 183 11.71 -3.59 16.32
C GLN A 183 10.63 -3.41 15.26
N ILE A 184 10.95 -3.61 13.98
CA ILE A 184 10.00 -3.41 12.88
C ILE A 184 9.35 -4.73 12.41
N SER A 185 9.53 -5.82 13.15
CA SER A 185 9.15 -7.18 12.73
C SER A 185 7.67 -7.38 12.41
N VAL A 186 6.82 -6.55 13.00
CA VAL A 186 5.37 -6.57 12.81
C VAL A 186 4.87 -5.28 12.19
N SER A 187 5.40 -4.12 12.62
CA SER A 187 5.04 -2.83 12.06
C SER A 187 6.11 -1.77 12.35
N THR A 188 6.21 -0.79 11.47
CA THR A 188 7.03 0.43 11.64
C THR A 188 6.38 1.51 12.52
N ARG A 189 5.22 1.24 13.12
CA ARG A 189 4.49 2.19 13.95
C ARG A 189 5.17 2.42 15.31
N PHE A 190 5.57 3.67 15.56
CA PHE A 190 6.24 4.06 16.81
C PHE A 190 5.41 3.78 18.07
N ASP A 191 4.08 3.94 18.00
CA ASP A 191 3.17 3.68 19.12
C ASP A 191 3.04 2.19 19.48
N LEU A 192 3.50 1.29 18.60
CA LEU A 192 3.52 -0.16 18.81
C LEU A 192 4.93 -0.70 19.08
N ALA A 193 5.96 0.14 18.97
CA ALA A 193 7.34 -0.27 19.11
C ALA A 193 7.65 -0.68 20.55
N GLN A 194 8.40 -1.78 20.69
CA GLN A 194 8.89 -2.26 21.97
C GLN A 194 10.39 -1.98 22.10
N SER A 195 10.84 -1.77 23.34
CA SER A 195 12.26 -1.63 23.63
C SER A 195 12.98 -2.94 23.33
N VAL A 196 14.04 -2.88 22.52
CA VAL A 196 14.95 -4.01 22.30
C VAL A 196 16.23 -3.69 23.06
N ALA A 197 16.57 -4.53 24.04
CA ALA A 197 17.85 -4.43 24.72
C ALA A 197 18.94 -4.84 23.74
N LEU A 198 19.88 -3.94 23.48
CA LEU A 198 21.14 -4.29 22.84
C LEU A 198 22.08 -4.71 23.97
N GLU A 199 22.71 -5.88 23.85
CA GLU A 199 23.90 -6.16 24.62
C GLU A 199 24.93 -5.12 24.18
N GLY A 200 25.05 -4.03 24.93
CA GLY A 200 26.12 -3.08 24.71
C GLY A 200 27.44 -3.83 24.78
N GLU A 201 28.39 -3.50 23.90
CA GLU A 201 29.78 -3.80 24.20
C GLU A 201 30.02 -3.33 25.63
N THR A 202 30.35 -4.26 26.54
CA THR A 202 30.87 -3.89 27.84
C THR A 202 32.07 -3.02 27.55
N ALA A 203 31.93 -1.72 27.74
CA ALA A 203 33.03 -0.77 27.62
C ALA A 203 34.18 -1.34 28.45
N SER A 204 35.20 -1.80 27.75
CA SER A 204 36.42 -2.34 28.35
C SER A 204 37.28 -1.20 28.88
#